data_AF-A0AAT9LP70-F1
#
_entry.id   AF-A0AAT9LP70-F1
#
_cell.length_a   1.000
_cell.length_b   1.000
_cell.length_c   1.000
_cell.angle_alpha   90.00
_cell.angle_beta   90.00
_cell.angle_gamma   90.00
#
_symmetry.space_group_name_H-M   'P 1'
#
loop_
_entity.id
_entity.type
_entity.pdbx_description
1 polymer ?
#
loop_
_entity_poly.entity_id
_entity_poly.type
_entity_poly.pdbx_seq_one_letter_code
_entity_poly.pdbx_strand_id
1 'polypeptide(L)'
;MVSYQALRDARPAAWTGAADDWVRLAQQCEQAAVDIYHQGTARVTDHWKDEVGDLAVNELADLANSYQVAGATIRGAAMILEGLGESAGLTQRTLQSAVDYAHQHGMVVDEGTGRVSFQQAGPHTADEERARNLADQLIAQALAAATQIDEEAKAELDKLAAAVNNTSLDQAKNDQNTA
;
A
#
# COMPACT_ATOMS: atom_id res chain seq x y z
N MET A 1 7.46 13.85 4.41
CA MET A 1 6.35 14.83 4.52
C MET A 1 5.73 15.09 3.17
N VAL A 2 4.43 14.86 3.06
CA VAL A 2 3.61 15.07 1.86
C VAL A 2 3.28 16.55 1.71
N SER A 3 3.46 17.09 0.50
CA SER A 3 3.11 18.49 0.20
C SER A 3 1.63 18.64 -0.14
N TYR A 4 1.11 19.87 -0.05
CA TYR A 4 -0.23 20.21 -0.51
C TYR A 4 -0.49 19.75 -1.94
N GLN A 5 0.42 20.12 -2.85
CA GLN A 5 0.30 19.74 -4.25
C GLN A 5 0.31 18.21 -4.44
N ALA A 6 1.18 17.49 -3.72
CA ALA A 6 1.26 16.04 -3.83
C ALA A 6 -0.05 15.37 -3.37
N LEU A 7 -0.66 15.83 -2.27
CA LEU A 7 -1.94 15.30 -1.80
C LEU A 7 -3.11 15.70 -2.72
N ARG A 8 -3.13 16.94 -3.22
CA ARG A 8 -4.16 17.42 -4.15
C ARG A 8 -4.13 16.64 -5.46
N ASP A 9 -2.94 16.42 -6.01
CA ASP A 9 -2.75 15.79 -7.32
C ASP A 9 -2.62 14.25 -7.21
N ALA A 10 -2.70 13.69 -6.00
CA ALA A 10 -2.68 12.26 -5.75
C ALA A 10 -3.77 11.54 -6.56
N ARG A 11 -3.48 10.29 -6.94
CA ARG A 11 -4.42 9.43 -7.68
C ARG A 11 -4.71 8.16 -6.88
N PRO A 12 -5.55 8.22 -5.83
CA PRO A 12 -5.82 7.07 -4.98
C PRO A 12 -6.38 5.85 -5.72
N ALA A 13 -7.14 6.09 -6.79
CA ALA A 13 -7.64 5.05 -7.68
C ALA A 13 -6.53 4.24 -8.39
N ALA A 14 -5.34 4.82 -8.58
CA ALA A 14 -4.21 4.10 -9.18
C ALA A 14 -3.62 3.07 -8.21
N TRP A 15 -3.61 3.35 -6.90
CA TRP A 15 -3.13 2.41 -5.89
C TRP A 15 -4.09 1.24 -5.69
N THR A 16 -5.40 1.51 -5.64
CA THR A 16 -6.42 0.45 -5.60
C THR A 16 -6.44 -0.39 -6.87
N GLY A 17 -6.33 0.23 -8.05
CA GLY A 17 -6.20 -0.51 -9.31
C GLY A 17 -4.94 -1.39 -9.37
N ALA A 18 -3.82 -0.89 -8.84
CA ALA A 18 -2.59 -1.70 -8.72
C ALA A 18 -2.77 -2.86 -7.72
N ALA A 19 -3.48 -2.65 -6.61
CA ALA A 19 -3.83 -3.73 -5.68
C ALA A 19 -4.63 -4.84 -6.37
N ASP A 20 -5.64 -4.49 -7.18
CA ASP A 20 -6.43 -5.46 -7.95
C ASP A 20 -5.57 -6.27 -8.94
N ASP A 21 -4.63 -5.61 -9.63
CA ASP A 21 -3.68 -6.29 -10.53
C ASP A 21 -2.79 -7.28 -9.75
N TRP A 22 -2.34 -6.91 -8.55
CA TRP A 22 -1.51 -7.76 -7.70
C TRP A 22 -2.32 -8.94 -7.13
N VAL A 23 -3.59 -8.74 -6.75
CA VAL A 23 -4.47 -9.84 -6.36
C VAL A 23 -4.64 -10.84 -7.49
N ARG A 24 -4.82 -10.38 -8.73
CA ARG A 24 -4.88 -11.25 -9.91
C ARG A 24 -3.57 -12.03 -10.12
N LEU A 25 -2.42 -11.39 -9.95
CA LEU A 25 -1.12 -12.06 -10.04
C LEU A 25 -0.97 -13.13 -8.94
N ALA A 26 -1.36 -12.83 -7.70
CA ALA A 26 -1.32 -13.81 -6.60
C ALA A 26 -2.18 -15.05 -6.89
N GLN A 27 -3.37 -14.86 -7.48
CA GLN A 27 -4.23 -15.96 -7.92
C GLN A 27 -3.55 -16.82 -8.99
N GLN A 28 -2.81 -16.21 -9.91
CA GLN A 28 -2.04 -16.96 -10.92
C GLN A 28 -0.91 -17.78 -10.28
N CYS A 29 -0.21 -17.25 -9.28
CA CYS A 29 0.80 -18.00 -8.53
C CYS A 29 0.18 -19.23 -7.83
N GLU A 30 -0.98 -19.07 -7.20
CA GLU A 30 -1.68 -20.19 -6.56
C GLU A 30 -2.14 -21.24 -7.55
N GLN A 31 -2.69 -20.82 -8.68
CA GLN A 31 -3.09 -21.75 -9.72
C GLN A 31 -1.87 -22.51 -10.27
N ALA A 32 -0.74 -21.84 -10.47
CA ALA A 32 0.51 -22.48 -10.87
C ALA A 32 0.98 -23.52 -9.85
N ALA A 33 0.91 -23.23 -8.55
CA ALA A 33 1.23 -24.19 -7.51
C ALA A 33 0.32 -25.43 -7.56
N VAL A 34 -1.00 -25.22 -7.70
CA VAL A 34 -2.00 -26.29 -7.83
C VAL A 34 -1.73 -27.14 -9.07
N ASP A 35 -1.40 -26.52 -10.20
CA ASP A 35 -1.09 -27.22 -11.44
C ASP A 35 0.20 -28.04 -11.32
N ILE A 36 1.24 -27.52 -10.66
CA ILE A 36 2.48 -28.26 -10.40
C ILE A 36 2.21 -29.48 -9.51
N TYR A 37 1.36 -29.36 -8.48
CA TYR A 37 0.97 -30.49 -7.65
C TYR A 37 0.18 -31.55 -8.44
N HIS A 38 -0.89 -31.16 -9.13
CA HIS A 38 -1.76 -32.13 -9.79
C HIS A 38 -1.19 -32.72 -11.07
N GLN A 39 -0.47 -31.91 -11.86
CA GLN A 39 0.04 -32.33 -13.17
C GLN A 39 1.50 -32.77 -13.11
N GLY A 40 2.27 -32.27 -12.13
CA GLY A 40 3.67 -32.63 -11.91
C GLY A 40 3.80 -33.77 -10.91
N THR A 41 3.75 -33.47 -9.62
CA THR A 41 4.12 -34.42 -8.56
C THR A 41 3.28 -35.70 -8.61
N ALA A 42 1.96 -35.58 -8.68
CA ALA A 42 1.06 -36.75 -8.72
C ALA A 42 1.34 -37.68 -9.92
N ARG A 43 1.59 -37.11 -11.11
CA ARG A 43 1.87 -37.90 -12.31
C ARG A 43 3.24 -38.57 -12.28
N VAL A 44 4.25 -37.89 -11.74
CA VAL A 44 5.59 -38.48 -11.56
C VAL A 44 5.48 -39.64 -10.56
N THR A 45 4.82 -39.46 -9.43
CA THR A 45 4.60 -40.53 -8.45
C THR A 45 3.85 -41.74 -9.05
N ASP A 46 2.88 -41.52 -9.93
CA ASP A 46 2.10 -42.61 -10.54
C ASP A 46 2.89 -43.40 -11.59
N HIS A 47 3.78 -42.74 -12.34
CA HIS A 47 4.41 -43.30 -13.54
C HIS A 47 5.93 -43.50 -13.46
N TRP A 48 6.63 -42.90 -12.48
CA TRP A 48 8.07 -42.92 -12.36
C TRP A 48 8.51 -43.07 -10.89
N LYS A 49 8.67 -44.32 -10.45
CA LYS A 49 8.86 -44.70 -9.03
C LYS A 49 10.28 -45.10 -8.65
N ASP A 50 11.28 -44.58 -9.35
CA ASP A 50 12.69 -44.79 -9.00
C ASP A 50 13.24 -43.59 -8.22
N GLU A 51 14.51 -43.68 -7.79
CA GLU A 51 15.18 -42.62 -7.02
C GLU A 51 15.23 -41.27 -7.75
N VAL A 52 15.22 -41.28 -9.10
CA VAL A 52 15.19 -40.05 -9.91
C VAL A 52 13.79 -39.46 -9.94
N GLY A 53 12.75 -40.30 -10.00
CA GLY A 53 11.36 -39.91 -9.83
C GLY A 53 11.09 -39.25 -8.48
N ASP A 54 11.63 -39.81 -7.39
CA ASP A 54 11.51 -39.23 -6.05
C ASP A 54 12.20 -37.86 -5.96
N LEU A 55 13.39 -37.70 -6.57
CA LEU A 55 14.07 -36.41 -6.65
C LEU A 55 13.22 -35.38 -7.42
N ALA A 56 12.66 -35.77 -8.56
CA ALA A 56 11.81 -34.89 -9.36
C ALA A 56 10.53 -34.46 -8.62
N VAL A 57 9.93 -35.35 -7.83
CA VAL A 57 8.76 -35.01 -6.97
C VAL A 57 9.14 -33.96 -5.94
N ASN A 58 10.30 -34.09 -5.28
CA ASN A 58 10.75 -33.13 -4.28
C ASN A 58 10.98 -31.74 -4.89
N GLU A 59 11.69 -31.65 -6.02
CA GLU A 59 11.95 -30.38 -6.72
C GLU A 59 10.64 -29.70 -7.17
N LEU A 60 9.67 -30.48 -7.66
CA LEU A 60 8.36 -29.95 -8.04
C LEU A 60 7.56 -29.47 -6.81
N ALA A 61 7.65 -30.17 -5.68
CA ALA A 61 7.02 -29.74 -4.44
C ALA A 61 7.64 -28.43 -3.92
N ASP A 62 8.96 -28.29 -3.97
CA ASP A 62 9.65 -27.06 -3.60
C ASP A 62 9.27 -25.90 -4.52
N LEU A 63 9.16 -26.14 -5.83
CA LEU A 63 8.68 -25.15 -6.78
C LEU A 63 7.24 -24.72 -6.49
N ALA A 64 6.33 -25.68 -6.25
CA ALA A 64 4.94 -25.36 -5.91
C ALA A 64 4.83 -24.55 -4.61
N ASN A 65 5.62 -24.90 -3.60
CA ASN A 65 5.71 -24.14 -2.35
C ASN A 65 6.23 -22.70 -2.60
N SER A 66 7.23 -22.53 -3.46
CA SER A 66 7.73 -21.18 -3.80
C SER A 66 6.66 -20.29 -4.44
N TYR A 67 5.78 -20.86 -5.28
CA TYR A 67 4.65 -20.13 -5.86
C TYR A 67 3.58 -19.77 -4.82
N GLN A 68 3.32 -20.65 -3.84
CA GLN A 68 2.41 -20.33 -2.73
C GLN A 68 2.94 -19.19 -1.87
N VAL A 69 4.24 -19.20 -1.53
CA VAL A 69 4.90 -18.12 -0.80
C VAL A 69 4.81 -16.81 -1.60
N ALA A 70 5.14 -16.83 -2.90
CA ALA A 70 5.04 -15.67 -3.77
C ALA A 70 3.62 -15.10 -3.80
N GLY A 71 2.60 -15.95 -3.95
CA GLY A 71 1.19 -15.53 -3.95
C GLY A 71 0.78 -14.86 -2.63
N ALA A 72 1.18 -15.43 -1.49
CA ALA A 72 0.91 -14.84 -0.18
C ALA A 72 1.59 -13.48 0.00
N THR A 73 2.86 -13.35 -0.40
CA THR A 73 3.61 -12.10 -0.35
C THR A 73 2.96 -11.01 -1.22
N ILE A 74 2.58 -11.36 -2.45
CA ILE A 74 1.93 -10.43 -3.39
C ILE A 74 0.59 -9.93 -2.82
N ARG A 75 -0.19 -10.81 -2.16
CA ARG A 75 -1.42 -10.38 -1.46
C ARG A 75 -1.16 -9.41 -0.33
N GLY A 76 -0.13 -9.64 0.48
CA GLY A 76 0.25 -8.72 1.56
C GLY A 76 0.52 -7.31 1.01
N ALA A 77 1.25 -7.22 -0.11
CA ALA A 77 1.53 -5.95 -0.74
C ALA A 77 0.27 -5.31 -1.37
N ALA A 78 -0.61 -6.11 -1.97
CA ALA A 78 -1.89 -5.64 -2.48
C ALA A 78 -2.75 -5.00 -1.38
N MET A 79 -2.83 -5.62 -0.20
CA MET A 79 -3.56 -5.08 0.95
C MET A 79 -3.02 -3.72 1.40
N ILE A 80 -1.69 -3.54 1.38
CA ILE A 80 -1.08 -2.24 1.73
C ILE A 80 -1.43 -1.18 0.68
N LEU A 81 -1.36 -1.53 -0.61
CA LEU A 81 -1.72 -0.61 -1.69
C LEU A 81 -3.20 -0.22 -1.66
N GLU A 82 -4.08 -1.16 -1.35
CA GLU A 82 -5.52 -0.91 -1.16
C GLU A 82 -5.76 0.05 0.02
N GLY A 83 -5.18 -0.25 1.19
CA GLY A 83 -5.30 0.60 2.38
C GLY A 83 -4.71 2.01 2.18
N LEU A 84 -3.59 2.13 1.47
CA LEU A 84 -3.02 3.41 1.05
C LEU A 84 -3.99 4.16 0.14
N GLY A 85 -4.55 3.47 -0.85
CA GLY A 85 -5.58 3.99 -1.76
C GLY A 85 -6.79 4.58 -1.04
N GLU A 86 -7.40 3.81 -0.14
CA GLU A 86 -8.56 4.25 0.62
C GLU A 86 -8.24 5.45 1.53
N SER A 87 -7.15 5.35 2.30
CA SER A 87 -6.77 6.35 3.30
C SER A 87 -6.33 7.67 2.67
N ALA A 88 -5.55 7.60 1.59
CA ALA A 88 -5.16 8.79 0.84
C ALA A 88 -6.36 9.43 0.14
N GLY A 89 -7.30 8.63 -0.38
CA GLY A 89 -8.55 9.15 -0.95
C GLY A 89 -9.43 9.85 0.08
N LEU A 90 -9.52 9.34 1.30
CA LEU A 90 -10.21 10.02 2.39
C LEU A 90 -9.52 11.35 2.73
N THR A 91 -8.20 11.32 2.88
CA THR A 91 -7.41 12.50 3.26
C THR A 91 -7.45 13.59 2.19
N GLN A 92 -7.42 13.21 0.92
CA GLN A 92 -7.59 14.13 -0.22
C GLN A 92 -8.97 14.79 -0.22
N ARG A 93 -10.05 14.05 0.08
CA ARG A 93 -11.40 14.63 0.23
C ARG A 93 -11.50 15.60 1.41
N THR A 94 -10.85 15.28 2.52
CA THR A 94 -10.75 16.18 3.68
C THR A 94 -10.01 17.46 3.33
N LEU A 95 -8.89 17.36 2.61
CA LEU A 95 -8.15 18.53 2.10
C LEU A 95 -9.04 19.40 1.21
N GLN A 96 -9.73 18.80 0.23
CA GLN A 96 -10.60 19.53 -0.67
C GLN A 96 -11.72 20.25 0.09
N SER A 97 -12.33 19.59 1.07
CA SER A 97 -13.38 20.18 1.91
C SER A 97 -12.86 21.37 2.73
N ALA A 98 -11.62 21.30 3.23
CA ALA A 98 -10.98 22.40 3.96
C ALA A 98 -10.67 23.61 3.04
N VAL A 99 -10.24 23.33 1.80
CA VAL A 99 -10.00 24.36 0.77
C VAL A 99 -11.32 25.02 0.36
N ASP A 100 -12.37 24.24 0.14
CA ASP A 100 -13.70 24.75 -0.18
C ASP A 100 -14.25 25.63 0.96
N TYR A 101 -14.06 25.20 2.22
CA TYR A 101 -14.40 26.00 3.40
C TYR A 101 -13.66 27.34 3.41
N ALA A 102 -12.35 27.33 3.12
CA ALA A 102 -11.54 28.55 3.04
C ALA A 102 -12.09 29.52 1.98
N HIS A 103 -12.37 29.01 0.78
CA HIS A 103 -12.91 29.81 -0.31
C HIS A 103 -14.30 30.40 -0.01
N GLN A 104 -15.18 29.64 0.65
CA GLN A 104 -16.50 30.13 1.07
C GLN A 104 -16.42 31.31 2.06
N HIS A 105 -15.29 31.45 2.76
CA HIS A 105 -15.04 32.53 3.73
C HIS A 105 -14.12 33.63 3.15
N GLY A 106 -13.99 33.73 1.82
CA GLY A 106 -13.20 34.79 1.18
C GLY A 106 -11.69 34.65 1.36
N MET A 107 -11.22 33.44 1.62
CA MET A 107 -9.80 33.13 1.77
C MET A 107 -9.27 32.40 0.54
N VAL A 108 -7.95 32.48 0.40
CA VAL A 108 -7.18 31.77 -0.63
C VAL A 108 -6.17 30.85 0.04
N VAL A 109 -5.93 29.71 -0.59
CA VAL A 109 -4.93 28.73 -0.15
C VAL A 109 -3.75 28.82 -1.10
N ASP A 110 -2.56 29.00 -0.54
CA ASP A 110 -1.33 28.96 -1.31
C ASP A 110 -1.02 27.52 -1.72
N GLU A 111 -0.97 27.24 -3.03
CA GLU A 111 -0.81 25.88 -3.54
C GLU A 111 0.58 25.28 -3.25
N GLY A 112 1.61 26.11 -3.04
CA GLY A 112 2.96 25.65 -2.73
C GLY A 112 3.12 25.21 -1.28
N THR A 113 2.42 25.86 -0.35
CA THR A 113 2.62 25.72 1.09
C THR A 113 1.39 25.17 1.82
N GLY A 114 0.20 25.19 1.20
CA GLY A 114 -1.07 24.86 1.82
C GLY A 114 -1.56 25.91 2.84
N ARG A 115 -0.94 27.08 2.91
CA ARG A 115 -1.30 28.11 3.90
C ARG A 115 -2.51 28.92 3.49
N VAL A 116 -3.34 29.26 4.47
CA VAL A 116 -4.54 30.07 4.25
C VAL A 116 -4.24 31.56 4.48
N SER A 117 -4.68 32.41 3.54
CA SER A 117 -4.61 33.87 3.68
C SER A 117 -5.91 34.53 3.20
N PHE A 118 -6.17 35.75 3.66
CA PHE A 118 -7.34 36.51 3.20
C PHE A 118 -7.12 37.05 1.80
N GLN A 119 -8.16 37.04 0.96
CA GLN A 119 -8.08 37.55 -0.41
C GLN A 119 -7.97 39.08 -0.45
N GLN A 120 -8.57 39.77 0.52
CA GLN A 120 -8.52 41.23 0.63
C GLN A 120 -7.67 41.63 1.83
N ALA A 121 -6.78 42.61 1.63
CA ALA A 121 -6.02 43.21 2.72
C ALA A 121 -6.92 44.16 3.53
N GLY A 122 -6.84 44.08 4.85
CA GLY A 122 -7.58 44.98 5.74
C GLY A 122 -7.68 44.44 7.17
N PRO A 123 -8.33 45.20 8.07
CA PRO A 123 -8.68 44.68 9.38
C PRO A 123 -9.74 43.58 9.23
N HIS A 124 -9.49 42.43 9.83
CA HIS A 124 -10.43 41.32 9.90
C HIS A 124 -11.07 41.24 11.28
N THR A 125 -12.33 40.84 11.31
CA THR A 125 -13.07 40.56 12.54
C THR A 125 -12.49 39.35 13.26
N ALA A 126 -12.76 39.24 14.56
CA ALA A 126 -12.33 38.09 15.35
C ALA A 126 -12.98 36.76 14.89
N ASP A 127 -14.13 36.82 14.23
CA ASP A 127 -14.79 35.65 13.63
C ASP A 127 -14.08 35.22 12.33
N GLU A 128 -13.70 36.17 11.47
CA GLU A 128 -12.92 35.89 10.25
C GLU A 128 -11.54 35.30 10.57
N GLU A 129 -10.84 35.84 11.58
CA GLU A 129 -9.57 35.27 12.05
C GLU A 129 -9.73 33.85 12.61
N ARG A 130 -10.83 33.59 13.33
CA ARG A 130 -11.15 32.23 13.80
C ARG A 130 -11.43 31.28 12.63
N ALA A 131 -12.17 31.72 11.62
CA ALA A 131 -12.43 30.92 10.43
C ALA A 131 -11.13 30.60 9.67
N ARG A 132 -10.21 31.57 9.53
CA ARG A 132 -8.89 31.36 8.92
C ARG A 132 -8.07 30.34 9.69
N ASN A 133 -8.00 30.47 11.01
CA ASN A 133 -7.26 29.53 11.85
C ASN A 133 -7.83 28.11 11.75
N LEU A 134 -9.16 27.97 11.68
CA LEU A 134 -9.78 26.66 11.49
C LEU A 134 -9.43 26.06 10.12
N ALA A 135 -9.51 26.85 9.04
CA ALA A 135 -9.14 26.39 7.70
C ALA A 135 -7.67 25.92 7.65
N ASP A 136 -6.76 26.71 8.22
CA ASP A 136 -5.33 26.40 8.27
C ASP A 136 -5.05 25.11 9.08
N GLN A 137 -5.76 24.94 10.21
CA GLN A 137 -5.70 23.71 11.01
C GLN A 137 -6.20 22.49 10.25
N LEU A 138 -7.33 22.59 9.55
CA LEU A 138 -7.90 21.48 8.79
C LEU A 138 -6.96 21.04 7.65
N ILE A 139 -6.36 21.99 6.94
CA ILE A 139 -5.37 21.70 5.89
C ILE A 139 -4.13 21.04 6.51
N ALA A 140 -3.59 21.61 7.60
CA ALA A 140 -2.42 21.05 8.27
C ALA A 140 -2.66 19.63 8.78
N GLN A 141 -3.85 19.33 9.32
CA GLN A 141 -4.25 18.00 9.75
C GLN A 141 -4.32 17.01 8.58
N ALA A 142 -4.89 17.43 7.44
CA ALA A 142 -4.92 16.58 6.25
C ALA A 142 -3.50 16.26 5.74
N LEU A 143 -2.59 17.23 5.73
CA LEU A 143 -1.20 17.01 5.32
C LEU A 143 -0.42 16.11 6.29
N ALA A 144 -0.65 16.28 7.59
CA ALA A 144 -0.07 15.42 8.62
C ALA A 144 -0.57 13.97 8.49
N ALA A 145 -1.88 13.78 8.32
CA ALA A 145 -2.47 12.46 8.10
C ALA A 145 -1.93 11.80 6.82
N ALA A 146 -1.84 12.54 5.71
CA ALA A 146 -1.28 12.02 4.47
C ALA A 146 0.20 11.63 4.62
N THR A 147 0.98 12.41 5.37
CA THR A 147 2.38 12.09 5.67
C THR A 147 2.49 10.80 6.49
N GLN A 148 1.66 10.66 7.52
CA GLN A 148 1.64 9.45 8.34
C GLN A 148 1.27 8.22 7.49
N ILE A 149 0.23 8.31 6.67
CA ILE A 149 -0.21 7.22 5.78
C ILE A 149 0.91 6.82 4.81
N ASP A 150 1.60 7.78 4.21
CA ASP A 150 2.73 7.54 3.29
C ASP A 150 3.89 6.82 3.99
N GLU A 151 4.25 7.28 5.19
CA GLU A 151 5.33 6.69 5.99
C GLU A 151 4.99 5.28 6.49
N GLU A 152 3.76 5.04 6.93
CA GLU A 152 3.27 3.72 7.34
C GLU A 152 3.24 2.75 6.15
N ALA A 153 2.67 3.15 5.01
CA ALA A 153 2.62 2.31 3.82
C ALA A 153 4.03 1.95 3.32
N LYS A 154 4.94 2.93 3.31
CA LYS A 154 6.36 2.70 2.99
C LYS A 154 6.98 1.67 3.94
N ALA A 155 6.80 1.84 5.24
CA ALA A 155 7.38 0.95 6.24
C ALA A 155 6.87 -0.50 6.09
N GLU A 156 5.58 -0.69 5.84
CA GLU A 156 5.01 -2.03 5.62
C GLU A 156 5.49 -2.66 4.30
N LEU A 157 5.60 -1.87 3.22
CA LEU A 157 6.17 -2.36 1.96
C LEU A 157 7.66 -2.73 2.09
N ASP A 158 8.44 -1.94 2.85
CA ASP A 158 9.85 -2.22 3.11
C ASP A 158 10.01 -3.54 3.91
N LYS A 159 9.13 -3.81 4.88
CA LYS A 159 9.08 -5.10 5.62
C LYS A 159 8.81 -6.27 4.68
N LEU A 160 7.82 -6.14 3.79
CA LEU A 160 7.52 -7.20 2.81
C LEU A 160 8.69 -7.42 1.85
N ALA A 161 9.31 -6.36 1.34
CA ALA A 161 10.46 -6.44 0.44
C ALA A 161 11.66 -7.14 1.10
N ALA A 162 11.89 -6.90 2.39
CA ALA A 162 12.92 -7.61 3.15
C ALA A 162 12.60 -9.12 3.29
N ALA A 163 11.33 -9.47 3.50
CA ALA A 163 10.89 -10.86 3.60
C ALA A 163 11.05 -11.64 2.28
N VAL A 164 10.86 -10.99 1.12
CA VAL A 164 11.01 -11.65 -0.20
C VAL A 164 12.45 -12.10 -0.47
N ASN A 165 13.44 -11.37 0.06
CA ASN A 165 14.86 -11.66 -0.14
C ASN A 165 15.45 -12.67 0.86
N ASN A 166 14.69 -13.08 1.88
CA ASN A 166 15.11 -14.14 2.80
C ASN A 166 14.84 -15.52 2.21
N THR A 167 15.54 -15.85 1.12
CA THR A 167 15.59 -17.20 0.51
C THR A 167 16.58 -18.13 1.23
N SER A 168 16.69 -18.04 2.56
CA SER A 168 17.48 -18.97 3.37
C SER A 168 16.57 -19.74 4.32
N LEU A 169 16.40 -21.03 4.01
CA LEU A 169 15.71 -22.01 4.86
C LEU A 169 16.33 -22.11 6.27
N ASP A 170 17.60 -21.69 6.43
CA ASP A 170 18.31 -21.62 7.70
C ASP A 170 18.00 -20.36 8.52
N GLN A 171 17.64 -19.24 7.90
CA GLN A 171 17.20 -18.03 8.62
C GLN A 171 15.75 -18.17 9.11
N ALA A 172 14.87 -18.76 8.30
CA ALA A 172 13.47 -19.00 8.69
C ALA A 172 13.33 -19.91 9.93
N LYS A 173 14.27 -20.85 10.14
CA LYS A 173 14.30 -21.72 11.33
C LYS A 173 14.84 -21.02 12.59
N ASN A 174 15.70 -20.01 12.45
CA ASN A 174 16.24 -19.27 13.60
C ASN A 174 15.24 -18.24 14.14
N ASP A 175 14.44 -17.63 13.27
CA ASP A 175 13.43 -16.64 13.66
C ASP A 175 12.21 -17.27 14.38
N GLN A 176 11.93 -18.57 14.16
CA GLN A 176 10.90 -19.30 14.91
C GLN A 176 11.34 -19.77 16.30
N ASN A 177 12.65 -19.86 16.57
CA ASN A 177 13.19 -20.29 17.87
C ASN A 177 13.50 -19.11 18.82
N THR A 178 13.19 -17.88 18.41
CA THR A 178 13.43 -16.66 19.21
C THR A 178 12.17 -15.85 19.54
N ALA A 179 10.99 -16.36 19.21
CA ALA A 179 9.69 -15.88 19.71
C ALA A 179 9.16 -16.79 20.83
#